data_AF-A0A0A6P7P8-F1
#
_entry.id   AF-A0A0A6P7P8-F1
#
_cell.length_a   1.000
_cell.length_b   1.000
_cell.length_c   1.000
_cell.angle_alpha   90.00
_cell.angle_beta   90.00
_cell.angle_gamma   90.00
#
_symmetry.space_group_name_H-M   'P 1'
#
loop_
_entity.id
_entity.type
_entity.pdbx_description
1 polymer ?
#
loop_
_entity_poly.entity_id
_entity_poly.type
_entity_poly.pdbx_seq_one_letter_code
_entity_poly.pdbx_strand_id
1 'polypeptide(L)'
;MSYIQQQRVKPFESDDVLLEFFYSIWKTVKDRWASLWHKDSKLLKKVGILCLTQYITNALIASYDWERLDISDPSQVIKHLAVLLRHQDQKFWVLPWVPSNYDTPSGRALIVESLVQISRNLRGGDLWYADVKVVDVSQLETMPQSVYSLRNERVSPLY
;
A
#
# COMPACT_ATOMS: atom_id res chain seq x y z
N MET A 1 -12.09 0.03 8.92
CA MET A 1 -12.80 -1.26 9.09
C MET A 1 -14.07 -1.33 8.25
N SER A 2 -14.91 -0.28 8.20
CA SER A 2 -16.13 -0.28 7.35
C SER A 2 -15.90 -0.71 5.90
N TYR A 3 -14.80 -0.28 5.25
CA TYR A 3 -14.50 -0.70 3.87
C TYR A 3 -14.22 -2.20 3.70
N ILE A 4 -13.57 -2.83 4.69
CA ILE A 4 -13.23 -4.25 4.64
C ILE A 4 -14.52 -5.09 4.77
N GLN A 5 -15.41 -4.71 5.68
CA GLN A 5 -16.73 -5.34 5.82
C GLN A 5 -17.62 -5.15 4.58
N GLN A 6 -17.49 -4.02 3.88
CA GLN A 6 -18.21 -3.78 2.62
C GLN A 6 -17.84 -4.75 1.49
N GLN A 7 -16.72 -5.48 1.60
CA GLN A 7 -16.37 -6.52 0.63
C GLN A 7 -17.29 -7.74 0.69
N ARG A 8 -18.09 -7.89 1.76
CA ARG A 8 -19.07 -8.99 1.95
C ARG A 8 -18.47 -10.39 1.79
N VAL A 9 -17.21 -10.54 2.20
CA VAL A 9 -16.53 -11.83 2.20
C VAL A 9 -16.83 -12.55 3.52
N LYS A 10 -17.31 -13.79 3.44
CA LYS A 10 -17.87 -14.56 4.57
C LYS A 10 -16.95 -14.57 5.82
N PRO A 11 -15.65 -14.85 5.72
CA PRO A 11 -14.74 -14.75 6.87
C PRO A 11 -14.80 -13.42 7.65
N PHE A 12 -15.11 -12.29 7.03
CA PHE A 12 -15.20 -10.99 7.71
C PHE A 12 -16.49 -10.76 8.50
N GLU A 13 -17.41 -11.73 8.55
CA GLU A 13 -18.53 -11.73 9.49
C GLU A 13 -18.08 -11.95 10.94
N SER A 14 -16.89 -12.54 11.14
CA SER A 14 -16.24 -12.64 12.44
C SER A 14 -15.45 -11.36 12.73
N ASP A 15 -15.78 -10.69 13.83
CA ASP A 15 -15.04 -9.51 14.30
C ASP A 15 -13.57 -9.83 14.60
N ASP A 16 -13.29 -11.03 15.13
CA ASP A 16 -11.92 -11.48 15.40
C ASP A 16 -11.09 -11.59 14.12
N VAL A 17 -11.63 -12.24 13.09
CA VAL A 17 -10.98 -12.35 11.77
C VAL A 17 -10.80 -10.97 11.13
N LEU A 18 -11.79 -10.10 11.23
CA LEU A 18 -11.71 -8.74 10.70
C LEU A 18 -10.61 -7.92 11.39
N LEU A 19 -10.52 -8.00 12.71
CA LEU A 19 -9.48 -7.34 13.51
C LEU A 19 -8.10 -7.91 13.16
N GLU A 20 -7.96 -9.22 13.13
CA GLU A 20 -6.70 -9.89 12.82
C GLU A 20 -6.22 -9.59 11.40
N PHE A 21 -7.13 -9.53 10.42
CA PHE A 21 -6.83 -9.09 9.06
C PHE A 21 -6.33 -7.64 9.05
N PHE A 22 -7.02 -6.72 9.72
CA PHE A 22 -6.62 -5.32 9.80
C PHE A 22 -5.25 -5.15 10.49
N TYR A 23 -5.01 -5.86 11.59
CA TYR A 23 -3.73 -5.82 12.31
C TYR A 23 -2.61 -6.44 11.48
N SER A 24 -2.87 -7.54 10.78
CA SER A 24 -1.90 -8.17 9.88
C SER A 24 -1.46 -7.20 8.78
N ILE A 25 -2.40 -6.42 8.24
CA ILE A 25 -2.09 -5.35 7.28
C ILE A 25 -1.13 -4.33 7.91
N TRP A 26 -1.56 -3.68 8.99
CA TRP A 26 -0.84 -2.52 9.50
C TRP A 26 0.45 -2.86 10.23
N LYS A 27 0.57 -4.06 10.82
CA LYS A 27 1.82 -4.58 11.35
C LYS A 27 2.85 -4.77 10.24
N THR A 28 2.47 -5.41 9.13
CA THR A 28 3.38 -5.65 8.00
C THR A 28 3.80 -4.34 7.33
N VAL A 29 2.88 -3.38 7.17
CA VAL A 29 3.21 -2.05 6.63
C VAL A 29 4.19 -1.32 7.55
N LYS A 30 3.99 -1.38 8.88
CA LYS A 30 4.90 -0.80 9.87
C LYS A 30 6.29 -1.41 9.77
N ASP A 31 6.37 -2.73 9.73
CA ASP A 31 7.63 -3.46 9.70
C ASP A 31 8.40 -3.15 8.41
N ARG A 32 7.69 -2.96 7.28
CA ARG A 32 8.30 -2.64 5.98
C ARG A 32 8.71 -1.17 5.83
N TRP A 33 7.93 -0.23 6.36
CA TRP A 33 8.11 1.20 6.18
C TRP A 33 8.19 1.94 7.52
N ALA A 34 9.01 1.42 8.45
CA ALA A 34 9.16 1.98 9.79
C ALA A 34 9.58 3.45 9.80
N SER A 35 10.31 3.91 8.78
CA SER A 35 10.68 5.32 8.56
C SER A 35 9.47 6.26 8.41
N LEU A 36 8.31 5.74 7.99
CA LEU A 36 7.06 6.49 7.85
C LEU A 36 6.23 6.51 9.15
N TRP A 37 6.71 5.91 10.24
CA TRP A 37 5.98 5.85 11.53
C TRP A 37 6.24 7.07 12.42
N HIS A 38 5.89 8.25 11.92
CA HIS A 38 6.00 9.52 12.65
C HIS A 38 4.74 10.39 12.45
N LYS A 39 4.53 11.37 13.34
CA LYS A 39 3.30 12.19 13.41
C LYS A 39 2.94 12.92 12.10
N ASP A 40 3.94 13.32 11.33
CA ASP A 40 3.76 14.12 10.11
C ASP A 40 3.60 13.26 8.84
N SER A 41 3.65 11.93 8.99
CA SER A 41 3.57 10.98 7.90
C SER A 41 2.23 11.04 7.18
N LYS A 42 2.27 11.23 5.86
CA LYS A 42 1.08 11.23 5.02
C LYS A 42 0.38 9.86 5.00
N LEU A 43 1.15 8.78 5.13
CA LEU A 43 0.63 7.43 5.25
C LEU A 43 -0.29 7.28 6.47
N LEU A 44 0.09 7.88 7.60
CA LEU A 44 -0.63 7.78 8.88
C LEU A 44 -1.77 8.79 9.02
N LYS A 45 -1.95 9.71 8.06
CA LYS A 45 -3.15 10.55 7.99
C LYS A 45 -4.35 9.70 7.56
N LYS A 46 -5.57 10.15 7.92
CA LYS A 46 -6.83 9.47 7.60
C LYS A 46 -6.92 9.03 6.14
N VAL A 47 -6.61 9.92 5.20
CA VAL A 47 -6.65 9.64 3.76
C VAL A 47 -5.67 8.50 3.39
N GLY A 48 -4.45 8.50 3.93
CA GLY A 48 -3.44 7.48 3.66
C GLY A 48 -3.84 6.11 4.20
N ILE A 49 -4.33 6.07 5.44
CA ILE A 49 -4.86 4.86 6.06
C ILE A 49 -5.99 4.26 5.25
N LEU A 50 -6.96 5.08 4.84
CA LEU A 50 -8.11 4.61 4.06
C LEU A 50 -7.67 4.06 2.70
N CYS A 51 -6.85 4.80 1.96
CA CYS A 51 -6.48 4.42 0.59
C CYS A 51 -5.56 3.21 0.55
N LEU A 52 -4.57 3.12 1.45
CA LEU A 52 -3.69 1.95 1.49
C LEU A 52 -4.46 0.71 1.95
N THR A 53 -5.31 0.84 2.97
CA THR A 53 -6.18 -0.28 3.41
C THR A 53 -7.05 -0.75 2.25
N GLN A 54 -7.68 0.17 1.52
CA GLN A 54 -8.52 -0.16 0.36
C GLN A 54 -7.72 -0.87 -0.74
N TYR A 55 -6.58 -0.33 -1.15
CA TYR A 55 -5.72 -0.95 -2.16
C TYR A 55 -5.31 -2.38 -1.79
N ILE A 56 -4.81 -2.58 -0.55
CA ILE A 56 -4.40 -3.90 -0.05
C ILE A 56 -5.59 -4.84 0.01
N THR A 57 -6.71 -4.40 0.57
CA THR A 57 -7.92 -5.22 0.71
C THR A 57 -8.40 -5.69 -0.66
N ASN A 58 -8.46 -4.79 -1.65
CA ASN A 58 -8.89 -5.16 -3.01
C ASN A 58 -7.98 -6.23 -3.63
N ALA A 59 -6.67 -6.11 -3.45
CA ALA A 59 -5.71 -7.08 -3.98
C ALA A 59 -5.78 -8.44 -3.28
N LEU A 60 -5.96 -8.45 -1.96
CA LEU A 60 -6.11 -9.67 -1.17
C LEU A 60 -7.46 -10.35 -1.45
N ILE A 61 -8.56 -9.61 -1.54
CA ILE A 61 -9.87 -10.17 -1.89
C ILE A 61 -9.87 -10.73 -3.31
N ALA A 62 -9.25 -10.05 -4.27
CA ALA A 62 -9.07 -10.64 -5.59
C ALA A 62 -8.32 -11.99 -5.50
N SER A 63 -7.29 -12.10 -4.65
CA SER A 63 -6.57 -13.37 -4.48
C SER A 63 -7.42 -14.46 -3.81
N TYR A 64 -8.28 -14.07 -2.85
CA TYR A 64 -9.26 -14.95 -2.23
C TYR A 64 -10.31 -15.47 -3.22
N ASP A 65 -10.85 -14.59 -4.06
CA ASP A 65 -11.87 -14.94 -5.06
C ASP A 65 -11.35 -15.93 -6.10
N TRP A 66 -10.03 -15.92 -6.35
CA TRP A 66 -9.34 -16.90 -7.19
C TRP A 66 -8.83 -18.14 -6.44
N GLU A 67 -9.27 -18.34 -5.19
CA GLU A 67 -8.88 -19.46 -4.31
C GLU A 67 -7.36 -19.56 -4.08
N ARG A 68 -6.63 -18.44 -4.16
CA ARG A 68 -5.17 -18.39 -3.98
C ARG A 68 -4.74 -17.98 -2.56
N LEU A 69 -5.68 -17.50 -1.76
CA LEU A 69 -5.45 -16.97 -0.43
C LEU A 69 -6.62 -17.37 0.48
N ASP A 70 -6.32 -18.00 1.61
CA ASP A 70 -7.23 -18.01 2.74
C ASP A 70 -7.04 -16.73 3.57
N ILE A 71 -8.04 -15.86 3.57
CA ILE A 71 -7.98 -14.58 4.30
C ILE A 71 -8.17 -14.74 5.81
N SER A 72 -8.64 -15.91 6.26
CA SER A 72 -8.72 -16.25 7.68
C SER A 72 -7.40 -16.79 8.24
N ASP A 73 -6.42 -17.09 7.38
CA ASP A 73 -5.06 -17.46 7.77
C ASP A 73 -4.15 -16.21 7.77
N PRO A 74 -3.76 -15.69 8.94
CA PRO A 74 -2.91 -14.50 9.06
C PRO A 74 -1.55 -14.70 8.39
N SER A 75 -1.00 -15.92 8.42
CA SER A 75 0.30 -16.21 7.82
C SER A 75 0.26 -16.09 6.30
N GLN A 76 -0.84 -16.49 5.67
CA GLN A 76 -1.01 -16.31 4.22
C GLN A 76 -1.25 -14.85 3.85
N VAL A 77 -2.04 -14.12 4.65
CA VAL A 77 -2.28 -12.68 4.48
C VAL A 77 -0.96 -11.91 4.53
N ILE A 78 -0.11 -12.17 5.53
CA ILE A 78 1.20 -11.52 5.69
C ILE A 78 2.10 -11.81 4.47
N LYS A 79 2.16 -13.07 4.00
CA LYS A 79 2.96 -13.45 2.82
C LYS A 79 2.51 -12.70 1.56
N HIS A 80 1.21 -12.65 1.30
CA HIS A 80 0.66 -11.93 0.14
C HIS A 80 0.89 -10.43 0.25
N LEU A 81 0.69 -9.86 1.43
CA LEU A 81 0.95 -8.44 1.66
C LEU A 81 2.42 -8.07 1.46
N ALA A 82 3.35 -8.91 1.91
CA ALA A 82 4.78 -8.69 1.64
C ALA A 82 5.06 -8.64 0.13
N VAL A 83 4.38 -9.44 -0.69
CA VAL A 83 4.49 -9.38 -2.16
C VAL A 83 3.91 -8.08 -2.72
N LEU A 84 2.77 -7.62 -2.22
CA LEU A 84 2.16 -6.35 -2.63
C LEU A 84 3.09 -5.17 -2.32
N LEU A 85 3.65 -5.11 -1.11
CA LEU A 85 4.52 -4.02 -0.67
C LEU A 85 5.90 -4.02 -1.37
N ARG A 86 6.35 -5.15 -1.93
CA ARG A 86 7.54 -5.17 -2.81
C ARG A 86 7.32 -4.42 -4.12
N HIS A 87 6.07 -4.31 -4.57
CA HIS A 87 5.68 -3.55 -5.76
C HIS A 87 5.05 -2.22 -5.37
N GLN A 88 5.59 -1.58 -4.33
CA GLN A 88 5.22 -0.24 -3.90
C GLN A 88 6.51 0.52 -3.55
N ASP A 89 6.50 1.84 -3.68
CA ASP A 89 7.62 2.70 -3.28
C ASP A 89 7.17 3.66 -2.17
N GLN A 90 7.88 3.62 -1.04
CA GLN A 90 7.58 4.47 0.12
C GLN A 90 7.68 5.97 -0.18
N LYS A 91 8.44 6.38 -1.21
CA LYS A 91 8.58 7.78 -1.63
C LYS A 91 7.24 8.41 -2.01
N PHE A 92 6.27 7.61 -2.46
CA PHE A 92 4.90 8.08 -2.70
C PHE A 92 4.27 8.80 -1.50
N TRP A 93 4.60 8.34 -0.29
CA TRP A 93 4.07 8.89 0.96
C TRP A 93 4.85 10.10 1.47
N VAL A 94 6.05 10.34 0.94
CA VAL A 94 6.95 11.43 1.35
C VAL A 94 6.81 12.64 0.43
N LEU A 95 6.75 12.40 -0.88
CA LEU A 95 6.65 13.48 -1.86
C LEU A 95 5.34 14.26 -1.74
N PRO A 96 5.30 15.57 -2.03
CA PRO A 96 4.05 16.33 -2.10
C PRO A 96 3.04 15.67 -3.05
N TRP A 97 1.76 15.71 -2.69
CA TRP A 97 0.70 15.33 -3.64
C TRP A 97 0.03 16.57 -4.20
N VAL A 98 -0.25 16.55 -5.51
CA VAL A 98 -0.82 17.70 -6.24
C VAL A 98 -2.01 17.24 -7.09
N PRO A 99 -3.20 17.86 -6.95
CA PRO A 99 -3.56 18.93 -6.01
C PRO A 99 -3.78 18.43 -4.57
N SER A 100 -3.65 19.28 -3.55
CA SER A 100 -3.58 18.86 -2.13
C SER A 100 -4.89 18.35 -1.48
N ASN A 101 -6.04 18.38 -2.15
CA ASN A 101 -7.33 17.97 -1.57
C ASN A 101 -7.76 16.55 -1.97
N TYR A 102 -7.33 15.55 -1.19
CA TYR A 102 -7.68 14.14 -1.42
C TYR A 102 -8.65 13.53 -0.40
N ASP A 103 -9.21 14.31 0.53
CA ASP A 103 -10.18 13.82 1.52
C ASP A 103 -11.60 13.62 0.94
N THR A 104 -11.78 13.85 -0.37
CA THR A 104 -13.01 13.56 -1.11
C THR A 104 -13.03 12.11 -1.62
N PRO A 105 -14.20 11.53 -1.92
CA PRO A 105 -14.28 10.21 -2.57
C PRO A 105 -13.47 10.13 -3.87
N SER A 106 -13.58 11.14 -4.74
CA SER A 106 -12.83 11.20 -5.99
C SER A 106 -11.32 11.34 -5.76
N GLY A 107 -10.91 12.12 -4.75
CA GLY A 107 -9.51 12.24 -4.37
C GLY A 107 -8.93 10.91 -3.88
N ARG A 108 -9.65 10.19 -3.02
CA ARG A 108 -9.24 8.85 -2.57
C ARG A 108 -9.15 7.86 -3.73
N ALA A 109 -10.08 7.91 -4.68
CA ALA A 109 -10.02 7.08 -5.89
C ALA A 109 -8.72 7.30 -6.67
N LEU A 110 -8.29 8.57 -6.86
CA LEU A 110 -7.02 8.88 -7.52
C LEU A 110 -5.80 8.33 -6.78
N ILE A 111 -5.79 8.34 -5.45
CA ILE A 111 -4.71 7.73 -4.65
C ILE A 111 -4.69 6.22 -4.86
N VAL A 112 -5.85 5.56 -4.77
CA VAL A 112 -5.94 4.10 -4.98
C VAL A 112 -5.51 3.71 -6.40
N GLU A 113 -5.96 4.45 -7.42
CA GLU A 113 -5.50 4.29 -8.81
C GLU A 113 -3.99 4.45 -8.92
N SER A 114 -3.42 5.45 -8.24
CA SER A 114 -1.97 5.68 -8.20
C SER A 114 -1.22 4.51 -7.57
N LEU A 115 -1.71 3.95 -6.46
CA LEU A 115 -1.11 2.75 -5.85
C LEU A 115 -1.16 1.54 -6.81
N VAL A 116 -2.25 1.38 -7.56
CA VAL A 116 -2.34 0.35 -8.60
C VAL A 116 -1.31 0.61 -9.72
N GLN A 117 -1.18 1.85 -10.17
CA GLN A 117 -0.22 2.22 -11.22
C GLN A 117 1.23 1.98 -10.79
N ILE A 118 1.61 2.41 -9.58
CA ILE A 118 2.93 2.15 -8.99
C ILE A 118 3.24 0.65 -9.01
N SER A 119 2.26 -0.17 -8.63
CA SER A 119 2.41 -1.63 -8.64
C SER A 119 2.61 -2.21 -10.02
N ARG A 120 1.95 -1.66 -11.05
CA ARG A 120 2.13 -2.07 -12.44
C ARG A 120 3.51 -1.67 -12.95
N ASN A 121 3.91 -0.42 -12.74
CA ASN A 121 5.21 0.09 -13.14
C ASN A 121 6.35 -0.77 -12.57
N LEU A 122 6.34 -1.00 -11.26
CA LEU A 122 7.39 -1.76 -10.59
C LEU A 122 7.42 -3.24 -11.00
N ARG A 123 6.28 -3.84 -11.36
CA ARG A 123 6.24 -5.19 -11.95
C ARG A 123 6.77 -5.21 -13.39
N GLY A 124 6.52 -4.14 -14.15
CA GLY A 124 6.97 -3.97 -15.53
C GLY A 124 8.45 -3.60 -15.66
N GLY A 125 9.10 -3.21 -14.55
CA GLY A 125 10.48 -2.72 -14.56
C GLY A 125 10.60 -1.22 -14.84
N ASP A 126 9.49 -0.48 -14.83
CA ASP A 126 9.44 0.96 -15.05
C ASP A 126 9.71 1.76 -13.77
N LEU A 127 9.90 3.07 -13.94
CA LEU A 127 9.98 4.02 -12.84
C LEU A 127 8.66 4.03 -12.06
N TRP A 128 8.73 3.93 -10.73
CA TRP A 128 7.55 3.84 -9.86
C TRP A 128 6.52 4.96 -10.10
N TYR A 129 7.00 6.16 -10.44
CA TYR A 129 6.19 7.37 -10.61
C TYR A 129 5.67 7.59 -12.04
N ALA A 130 5.99 6.71 -13.00
CA ALA A 130 5.48 6.81 -14.36
C ALA A 130 3.93 6.81 -14.37
N ASP A 131 3.32 7.79 -15.03
CA ASP A 131 1.86 7.96 -15.11
C ASP A 131 1.12 8.05 -13.75
N VAL A 132 1.84 8.36 -12.67
CA VAL A 132 1.26 8.56 -11.33
C VAL A 132 0.73 9.98 -11.20
N LYS A 133 -0.60 10.13 -11.27
CA LYS A 133 -1.29 11.42 -11.36
C LYS A 133 -1.14 12.33 -10.13
N VAL A 134 -0.90 11.74 -8.95
CA VAL A 134 -0.97 12.48 -7.68
C VAL A 134 0.37 13.00 -7.20
N VAL A 135 1.50 12.60 -7.80
CA VAL A 135 2.83 12.99 -7.36
C VAL A 135 3.39 14.07 -8.27
N ASP A 136 3.95 15.12 -7.67
CA ASP A 136 4.77 16.09 -8.39
C ASP A 136 6.19 15.52 -8.58
N VAL A 137 6.44 14.97 -9.77
CA VAL A 137 7.71 14.32 -10.12
C VAL A 137 8.87 15.30 -10.27
N SER A 138 8.61 16.60 -10.46
CA SER A 138 9.67 17.62 -10.54
C SER A 138 10.46 17.74 -9.22
N GLN A 139 9.85 17.33 -8.10
CA GLN A 139 10.46 17.33 -6.78
C GLN A 139 11.35 16.12 -6.51
N LEU A 140 11.42 15.15 -7.44
CA LEU A 140 12.34 14.02 -7.28
C LEU A 140 13.79 14.50 -7.37
N GLU A 141 14.12 15.31 -8.37
CA GLU A 141 15.49 15.80 -8.63
C GLU A 141 16.06 16.69 -7.51
N THR A 142 15.20 17.26 -6.67
CA THR A 142 15.56 18.16 -5.56
C THR A 142 15.70 17.45 -4.21
N MET A 143 15.34 16.16 -4.11
CA MET A 143 15.51 15.41 -2.87
C MET A 143 17.00 15.13 -2.59
N PRO A 144 17.46 15.25 -1.33
CA PRO A 144 18.83 14.90 -0.98
C PRO A 144 19.10 13.40 -1.23
N GLN A 145 20.29 13.08 -1.76
CA GLN A 145 20.78 11.72 -2.06
C GLN A 145 20.60 10.72 -0.88
N SER A 146 20.54 11.20 0.36
CA SER A 146 20.28 10.39 1.56
C SER A 146 18.88 9.75 1.61
N VAL A 147 17.91 10.27 0.86
CA VAL A 147 16.57 9.69 0.70
C VAL A 147 16.55 8.62 -0.40
N TYR A 148 17.47 8.72 -1.37
CA TYR A 148 17.68 7.72 -2.42
C TYR A 148 18.38 6.46 -1.92
N SER A 149 19.12 6.55 -0.81
CA SER A 149 19.83 5.44 -0.17
C SER A 149 18.95 4.50 0.65
N LEU A 150 17.62 4.68 0.66
CA LEU A 150 16.68 3.61 1.04
C LEU A 150 16.62 2.59 -0.11
N ARG A 151 17.79 2.04 -0.46
CA ARG A 151 17.98 1.07 -1.53
C ARG A 151 17.17 -0.17 -1.20
N ASN A 152 16.46 -0.65 -2.21
CA ASN A 152 16.14 -2.05 -2.40
C ASN A 152 17.36 -2.90 -2.03
N GLU A 153 17.35 -3.48 -0.83
CA GLU A 153 18.07 -4.71 -0.59
C GLU A 153 17.49 -5.71 -1.57
N ARG A 154 18.22 -5.91 -2.68
CA ARG A 154 18.02 -7.03 -3.57
C ARG A 154 18.08 -8.26 -2.67
N VAL A 155 16.94 -8.90 -2.47
CA VAL A 155 16.93 -10.27 -1.95
C VAL A 155 17.69 -11.07 -3.01
N SER A 156 18.91 -11.46 -2.65
CA SER A 156 19.70 -12.37 -3.46
C SER A 156 18.87 -13.65 -3.66
N PRO A 157 18.80 -14.21 -4.88
CA PRO A 157 18.20 -15.52 -5.05
C PRO A 157 19.07 -16.51 -4.27
N LEU A 158 18.55 -17.04 -3.17
CA LEU A 158 19.14 -18.21 -2.55
C LEU A 158 18.95 -19.36 -3.53
N TYR A 159 20.08 -19.89 -3.99
CA TYR A 159 20.21 -21.22 -4.60
C TYR A 159 19.63 -22.30 -3.69
#